data_AF-A0A4U5M8Z6-F1
#
_entry.id   AF-A0A4U5M8Z6-F1
#
_cell.length_a   1.000
_cell.length_b   1.000
_cell.length_c   1.000
_cell.angle_alpha   90.00
_cell.angle_beta   90.00
_cell.angle_gamma   90.00
#
_symmetry.space_group_name_H-M   'P 1'
#
loop_
_entity.id
_entity.type
_entity.pdbx_description
1 polymer ?
#
loop_
_entity_poly.entity_id
_entity_poly.type
_entity_poly.pdbx_seq_one_letter_code
_entity_poly.pdbx_strand_id
1 'polypeptide(L)'
;MTQYINESEWYYTSDDTIHRQHHPGGFVTVLKQLPKSCNQSNIFSCLRGEFMSQLAYLSQFHQAIAYEAQTEHYRRWRGRLNGFGQGNTMCGLYWHLVDEFVNLTIWLRPSLLAT
;
A
#
# COMPACT_ATOMS: atom_id res chain seq x y z
N MET A 1 -12.58 6.28 -8.78
CA MET A 1 -12.22 5.04 -9.52
C MET A 1 -13.29 4.63 -10.52
N THR A 2 -14.57 4.71 -10.13
CA THR A 2 -15.76 4.37 -10.94
C THR A 2 -15.91 5.15 -12.25
N GLN A 3 -15.23 6.30 -12.40
CA GLN A 3 -15.21 7.03 -13.68
C GLN A 3 -14.35 6.37 -14.77
N TYR A 4 -13.44 5.45 -14.41
CA TYR A 4 -12.49 4.82 -15.35
C TYR A 4 -12.55 3.29 -15.37
N ILE A 5 -13.38 2.68 -14.52
CA ILE A 5 -13.59 1.24 -14.44
C ILE A 5 -15.09 1.01 -14.48
N ASN A 6 -15.54 0.11 -15.36
CA ASN A 6 -16.94 -0.27 -15.44
C ASN A 6 -17.39 -0.91 -14.13
N GLU A 7 -18.63 -0.64 -13.70
CA GLU A 7 -19.17 -1.17 -12.44
C GLU A 7 -19.17 -2.71 -12.41
N SER A 8 -19.34 -3.36 -13.56
CA SER A 8 -19.26 -4.82 -13.69
C SER A 8 -17.88 -5.39 -13.38
N GLU A 9 -16.82 -4.60 -13.60
CA GLU A 9 -15.41 -4.98 -13.39
C GLU A 9 -14.87 -4.48 -12.04
N TRP A 10 -15.72 -3.89 -11.19
CA TRP A 10 -15.35 -3.33 -9.89
C TRP A 10 -15.22 -4.39 -8.80
N TYR A 11 -14.36 -5.38 -9.02
CA TYR A 11 -14.03 -6.43 -8.06
C TYR A 11 -12.57 -6.87 -8.20
N TYR A 12 -12.04 -7.55 -7.17
CA TYR A 12 -10.58 -7.69 -6.98
C TYR A 12 -9.84 -8.52 -8.00
N THR A 13 -10.50 -9.53 -8.54
CA THR A 13 -9.93 -10.45 -9.50
C THR A 13 -10.41 -10.15 -10.92
N SER A 14 -10.84 -8.93 -11.20
CA SER A 14 -11.30 -8.55 -12.54
C SER A 14 -10.11 -8.35 -13.48
N ASP A 15 -10.32 -8.56 -14.78
CA ASP A 15 -9.24 -8.38 -15.74
C ASP A 15 -8.75 -6.93 -15.72
N ASP A 16 -9.66 -5.96 -15.64
CA ASP A 16 -9.33 -4.53 -15.54
C ASP A 16 -8.47 -4.20 -14.32
N THR A 17 -8.78 -4.78 -13.15
CA THR A 17 -8.02 -4.51 -11.93
C THR A 17 -6.66 -5.18 -11.92
N ILE A 18 -6.55 -6.39 -12.50
CA ILE A 18 -5.28 -7.12 -12.65
C ILE A 18 -4.36 -6.40 -13.64
N HIS A 19 -4.87 -5.96 -14.79
CA HIS A 19 -4.07 -5.25 -15.79
C HIS A 19 -3.50 -3.92 -15.26
N ARG A 20 -4.21 -3.24 -14.34
CA ARG A 20 -3.76 -2.00 -13.71
C ARG A 20 -2.75 -2.20 -12.57
N GLN A 21 -2.47 -3.45 -12.17
CA GLN A 21 -1.44 -3.78 -11.20
C GLN A 21 -0.09 -3.95 -11.90
N HIS A 22 0.78 -2.96 -11.80
CA HIS A 22 2.13 -3.01 -12.38
C HIS A 22 3.22 -3.37 -11.36
N HIS A 23 2.88 -3.50 -10.09
CA HIS A 23 3.82 -3.93 -9.06
C HIS A 23 3.92 -5.47 -9.00
N PRO A 24 5.11 -6.06 -9.20
CA PRO A 24 5.30 -7.51 -9.11
C PRO A 24 4.85 -8.06 -7.76
N GLY A 25 3.92 -9.02 -7.78
CA GLY A 25 3.40 -9.64 -6.56
C GLY A 25 2.54 -8.73 -5.68
N GLY A 26 2.23 -7.51 -6.12
CA GLY A 26 1.43 -6.58 -5.35
C GLY A 26 0.00 -7.08 -5.09
N PHE A 27 -0.53 -7.91 -5.99
CA PHE A 27 -1.80 -8.62 -5.79
C PHE A 27 -1.77 -9.50 -4.52
N VAL A 28 -0.69 -10.26 -4.34
CA VAL A 28 -0.57 -11.17 -3.19
C VAL A 28 -0.28 -10.40 -1.89
N THR A 29 0.42 -9.26 -1.97
CA THR A 29 0.73 -8.47 -0.76
C THR A 29 -0.50 -7.76 -0.20
N VAL A 30 -1.45 -7.32 -1.03
CA VAL A 30 -2.74 -6.78 -0.52
C VAL A 30 -3.52 -7.86 0.23
N LEU A 31 -3.56 -9.09 -0.29
CA LEU A 31 -4.27 -10.19 0.39
C LEU A 31 -3.76 -10.44 1.81
N LYS A 32 -2.50 -10.10 2.10
CA LYS A 32 -1.93 -10.19 3.46
C LYS A 32 -2.43 -9.09 4.41
N GLN A 33 -3.00 -8.01 3.89
CA GLN A 33 -3.63 -6.96 4.69
C GLN A 33 -5.07 -7.28 5.05
N LEU A 34 -5.63 -8.39 4.55
CA LEU A 34 -6.97 -8.83 4.91
C LEU A 34 -7.07 -9.13 6.42
N PRO A 35 -8.22 -8.80 7.05
CA PRO A 35 -8.48 -9.20 8.42
C PRO A 35 -8.31 -10.71 8.58
N LYS A 36 -7.74 -11.14 9.72
CA LYS A 36 -7.55 -12.57 10.03
C LYS A 36 -8.86 -13.39 10.03
N SER A 37 -10.01 -12.71 10.12
CA SER A 37 -11.34 -13.32 10.01
C SER A 37 -11.70 -13.77 8.59
N CYS A 38 -11.02 -13.25 7.56
CA CYS A 38 -11.11 -13.76 6.19
C CYS A 38 -10.11 -14.89 6.01
N ASN A 39 -10.60 -16.12 6.18
CA ASN A 39 -9.87 -17.36 5.95
C ASN A 39 -9.89 -17.78 4.47
N GLN A 40 -8.92 -18.60 4.06
CA GLN A 40 -8.74 -19.04 2.66
C GLN A 40 -10.00 -19.69 2.07
N SER A 41 -10.80 -20.36 2.90
CA SER A 41 -12.06 -20.99 2.54
C SER A 41 -13.18 -20.00 2.19
N ASN A 42 -13.16 -18.78 2.75
CA ASN A 42 -14.17 -17.74 2.55
C ASN A 42 -13.60 -16.52 1.82
N ILE A 43 -12.40 -16.62 1.24
CA ILE A 43 -11.74 -15.48 0.62
C ILE A 43 -12.60 -14.90 -0.50
N PHE A 44 -13.20 -15.75 -1.34
CA PHE A 44 -14.03 -15.30 -2.47
C PHE A 44 -15.33 -14.60 -2.04
N SER A 45 -15.87 -14.90 -0.85
CA SER A 45 -17.02 -14.16 -0.31
C SER A 45 -16.58 -12.85 0.35
N CYS A 46 -15.42 -12.83 1.01
CA CYS A 46 -14.79 -11.61 1.49
C CYS A 46 -14.42 -10.66 0.34
N LEU A 47 -14.04 -11.17 -0.84
CA LEU A 47 -13.59 -10.39 -2.00
C LEU A 47 -14.73 -9.78 -2.85
N ARG A 48 -16.00 -9.91 -2.45
CA ARG A 48 -17.18 -9.45 -3.21
C ARG A 48 -17.90 -8.27 -2.53
N GLY A 49 -18.75 -7.57 -3.30
CA GLY A 49 -19.56 -6.45 -2.80
C GLY A 49 -18.70 -5.23 -2.45
N GLU A 50 -18.86 -4.70 -1.24
CA GLU A 50 -18.09 -3.56 -0.71
C GLU A 50 -16.60 -3.84 -0.48
N PHE A 51 -16.13 -5.06 -0.80
CA PHE A 51 -14.75 -5.43 -0.64
C PHE A 51 -13.78 -4.44 -1.27
N MET A 52 -14.07 -3.96 -2.48
CA MET A 52 -13.23 -2.98 -3.16
C MET A 52 -13.10 -1.68 -2.38
N SER A 53 -14.21 -1.17 -1.86
CA SER A 53 -14.26 0.03 -1.02
C SER A 53 -13.47 -0.17 0.27
N GLN A 54 -13.66 -1.32 0.93
CA GLN A 54 -12.95 -1.68 2.16
C GLN A 54 -11.45 -1.85 1.93
N LEU A 55 -11.08 -2.47 0.80
CA LEU A 55 -9.71 -2.68 0.40
C LEU A 55 -9.01 -1.34 0.15
N ALA A 56 -9.64 -0.45 -0.62
CA ALA A 56 -9.11 0.89 -0.88
C ALA A 56 -8.90 1.65 0.43
N TYR A 57 -9.87 1.57 1.36
CA TYR A 57 -9.75 2.19 2.67
C TYR A 57 -8.61 1.61 3.52
N LEU A 58 -8.58 0.28 3.70
CA LEU A 58 -7.58 -0.39 4.53
C LEU A 58 -6.16 -0.25 4.00
N SER A 59 -5.99 -0.33 2.68
CA SER A 59 -4.68 -0.16 2.04
C SER A 59 -4.16 1.27 2.20
N GLN A 60 -5.00 2.30 2.00
CA GLN A 60 -4.63 3.70 2.26
C GLN A 60 -4.31 3.95 3.73
N PHE A 61 -5.11 3.40 4.65
CA PHE A 61 -4.88 3.53 6.08
C PHE A 61 -3.56 2.88 6.51
N HIS A 62 -3.30 1.66 6.03
CA HIS A 62 -2.04 0.97 6.28
C HIS A 62 -0.85 1.75 5.71
N GLN A 63 -0.98 2.29 4.49
CA GLN A 63 0.05 3.11 3.86
C GLN A 63 0.36 4.36 4.69
N ALA A 64 -0.66 5.08 5.17
CA ALA A 64 -0.51 6.27 5.99
C ALA A 64 0.27 5.99 7.29
N ILE A 65 -0.12 4.96 8.05
CA ILE A 65 0.57 4.57 9.29
C ILE A 65 2.01 4.15 9.01
N ALA A 66 2.24 3.42 7.92
CA ALA A 66 3.57 2.93 7.60
C ALA A 66 4.53 4.10 7.23
N TYR A 67 4.06 5.11 6.49
CA TYR A 67 4.84 6.32 6.23
C TYR A 67 5.04 7.17 7.48
N GLU A 68 4.03 7.29 8.34
CA GLU A 68 4.15 7.99 9.62
C GLU A 68 5.28 7.35 10.46
N ALA A 69 5.19 6.05 10.72
CA ALA A 69 6.17 5.33 11.51
C ALA A 69 7.59 5.43 10.93
N GLN A 70 7.74 5.30 9.61
CA GLN A 70 9.03 5.39 8.95
C GLN A 70 9.59 6.82 8.96
N THR A 71 8.76 7.82 8.72
CA THR A 71 9.18 9.24 8.72
C THR A 71 9.59 9.67 10.12
N GLU A 72 8.81 9.29 11.14
CA GLU A 72 9.17 9.55 12.53
C GLU A 72 10.49 8.89 12.92
N HIS A 73 10.71 7.64 12.49
CA HIS A 73 11.97 6.95 12.71
C HIS A 73 13.14 7.79 12.20
N TYR A 74 13.15 8.18 10.92
CA TYR A 74 14.26 8.99 10.38
C TYR A 74 14.39 10.36 11.02
N ARG A 75 13.29 11.02 11.38
CA ARG A 75 13.34 12.29 12.12
C ARG A 75 14.03 12.14 13.48
N ARG A 76 13.82 11.04 14.19
CA ARG A 76 14.46 10.75 15.48
C ARG A 76 15.97 10.51 15.35
N TRP A 77 16.43 10.08 14.18
CA TRP A 77 17.85 9.82 13.90
C TRP A 77 18.65 11.05 13.46
N ARG A 78 18.01 12.22 13.35
CA ARG A 78 18.73 13.49 13.17
C ARG A 78 19.62 13.75 14.39
N GLY A 79 20.94 13.79 14.18
CA GLY A 79 21.93 13.96 15.25
C GLY A 79 22.19 12.74 16.13
N ARG A 80 21.76 11.53 15.73
CA ARG A 80 22.10 10.28 16.43
C ARG A 80 22.94 9.37 15.55
N LEU A 81 23.88 8.63 16.14
CA LEU A 81 24.65 7.59 15.47
C LEU A 81 24.48 6.27 16.23
N ASN A 82 24.40 5.17 15.51
CA ASN A 82 24.42 3.83 16.10
C ASN A 82 25.87 3.40 16.41
N GLY A 83 26.04 2.24 17.05
CA GLY A 83 27.36 1.69 17.37
C GLY A 83 28.25 1.37 16.16
N PHE A 84 27.68 1.40 14.95
CA PHE A 84 28.35 1.19 13.68
C PHE A 84 28.60 2.50 12.90
N GLY A 85 28.30 3.66 13.50
CA GLY A 85 28.47 4.98 12.87
C GLY A 85 27.41 5.36 11.83
N GLN A 86 26.29 4.64 11.74
CA GLN A 86 25.17 4.96 10.84
C GLN A 86 24.14 5.83 11.57
N GLY A 87 23.52 6.76 10.85
CA GLY A 87 22.51 7.66 11.39
C GLY A 87 22.73 9.07 10.85
N ASN A 88 22.53 10.06 11.71
CA ASN A 88 22.59 11.49 11.40
C ASN A 88 21.73 11.84 10.17
N THR A 89 20.53 11.28 10.13
CA THR A 89 19.63 11.41 9.00
C THR A 89 19.19 12.85 8.82
N MET A 90 19.49 13.43 7.66
CA MET A 90 19.22 14.85 7.40
C MET A 90 17.91 15.03 6.65
N CYS A 91 17.55 14.08 5.79
CA CYS A 91 16.37 14.13 4.95
C CYS A 91 15.73 12.75 4.80
N GLY A 92 14.42 12.75 4.60
CA GLY A 92 13.65 11.58 4.18
C GLY A 92 12.64 12.01 3.12
N LEU A 93 12.76 11.47 1.91
CA LEU A 93 11.83 11.72 0.82
C LEU A 93 11.00 10.45 0.59
N TYR A 94 9.69 10.55 0.83
CA TYR A 94 8.79 9.46 0.53
C TYR A 94 8.55 9.38 -0.96
N TRP A 95 8.48 8.17 -1.48
CA TRP A 95 8.03 7.91 -2.83
C TRP A 95 6.58 7.42 -2.80
N HIS A 96 5.62 8.00 -3.52
CA HIS A 96 5.66 9.16 -4.42
C HIS A 96 4.59 10.19 -4.03
N LEU A 97 4.71 11.41 -4.57
CA LEU A 97 3.84 12.54 -4.25
C LEU A 97 2.51 12.52 -5.01
N VAL A 98 2.52 12.02 -6.24
CA VAL A 98 1.36 12.02 -7.14
C VAL A 98 1.31 10.74 -7.95
N ASP A 99 0.09 10.33 -8.27
CA ASP A 99 -0.18 9.27 -9.23
C ASP A 99 -0.29 9.85 -10.64
N GLU A 100 0.26 9.16 -11.63
CA GLU A 100 0.15 9.55 -13.03
C GLU A 100 -1.17 9.04 -13.66
N PHE A 101 -1.65 7.87 -13.22
CA PHE A 101 -2.85 7.21 -13.72
C PHE A 101 -3.54 6.40 -12.62
N VAL A 102 -4.83 6.08 -12.83
CA VAL A 102 -5.64 5.30 -11.88
C VAL A 102 -5.25 3.82 -11.90
N ASN A 103 -4.50 3.41 -10.88
CA ASN A 103 -4.02 2.04 -10.67
C ASN A 103 -4.52 1.49 -9.34
N LEU A 104 -4.80 0.18 -9.27
CA LEU A 104 -5.42 -0.45 -8.09
C LEU A 104 -4.48 -0.50 -6.87
N THR A 105 -3.18 -0.46 -7.12
CA THR A 105 -2.20 -0.97 -6.16
C THR A 105 -0.89 -0.23 -6.32
N ILE A 106 -0.93 1.04 -5.96
CA ILE A 106 0.26 1.85 -5.81
C ILE A 106 0.81 1.65 -4.38
N TRP A 107 1.95 0.98 -4.33
CA TRP A 107 2.87 0.80 -3.18
C TRP A 107 2.27 0.34 -1.84
N LEU A 108 2.30 -0.98 -1.62
CA LEU A 108 2.05 -1.61 -0.32
C LEU A 108 3.32 -1.72 0.54
N ARG A 109 4.43 -1.17 0.07
CA ARG A 109 5.66 -0.98 0.84
C ARG A 109 6.09 0.47 0.74
N PRO A 110 6.18 1.18 1.87
CA PRO A 110 6.87 2.45 1.92
C PRO A 110 8.32 2.27 1.44
N SER A 111 8.68 2.92 0.35
CA SER A 111 10.06 3.18 -0.02
C SER A 111 10.34 4.63 0.33
N LEU A 112 11.16 4.82 1.36
CA LEU A 112 11.58 6.14 1.79
C LEU A 112 13.10 6.13 1.83
N LEU A 113 13.68 6.95 0.96
CA LEU A 113 15.12 7.14 0.89
C LEU A 113 15.51 8.15 1.96
N ALA A 114 16.39 7.70 2.86
CA ALA A 114 16.95 8.50 3.93
C ALA A 114 18.46 8.63 3.72
N THR A 115 18.95 9.87 3.77
CA THR A 115 20.37 10.22 3.63
C THR A 115 20.89 10.92 4.87
#